data_AF-A0A533UC94-F1
#
_entry.id   AF-A0A533UC94-F1
#
_cell.length_a   1.000
_cell.length_b   1.000
_cell.length_c   1.000
_cell.angle_alpha   90.00
_cell.angle_beta   90.00
_cell.angle_gamma   90.00
#
_symmetry.space_group_name_H-M   'P 1'
#
loop_
_entity.id
_entity.type
_entity.pdbx_description
1 polymer ?
#
loop_
_entity_poly.entity_id
_entity_poly.type
_entity_poly.pdbx_seq_one_letter_code
_entity_poly.pdbx_strand_id
1 'polypeptide(L)'
;MTIPTTTKSFIDSLIDYYISEASSYKQFAEEYAPEGGDVAAATFGIIIGCVYSGFLQVYANQKQKPNLSDIQEFRQIIKRRAAQIKKGILDAKV
;
A
#
# COMPACT_ATOMS: atom_id res chain seq x y z
N MET A 1 19.61 6.91 2.27
CA MET A 1 18.81 5.84 1.65
C MET A 1 19.21 4.56 2.34
N THR A 2 18.28 3.95 3.06
CA THR A 2 18.51 2.90 4.06
C THR A 2 17.87 1.59 3.60
N ILE A 3 16.71 1.66 2.93
CA ILE A 3 16.09 0.47 2.32
C ILE A 3 16.92 0.03 1.08
N PRO A 4 17.28 -1.27 0.98
CA PRO A 4 17.96 -1.82 -0.20
C PRO A 4 17.18 -1.60 -1.50
N THR A 5 17.88 -1.40 -2.61
CA THR A 5 17.25 -1.16 -3.93
C THR A 5 16.30 -2.29 -4.34
N THR A 6 16.65 -3.54 -4.06
CA THR A 6 15.80 -4.71 -4.33
C THR A 6 14.47 -4.63 -3.58
N THR A 7 14.50 -4.28 -2.29
CA THR A 7 13.30 -4.08 -1.48
C THR A 7 12.47 -2.91 -1.97
N LYS A 8 13.08 -1.82 -2.46
CA LYS A 8 12.36 -0.69 -3.07
C LYS A 8 11.62 -1.12 -4.33
N SER A 9 12.29 -1.81 -5.24
CA SER A 9 11.67 -2.33 -6.47
C SER A 9 10.54 -3.30 -6.17
N PHE A 10 10.70 -4.12 -5.12
CA PHE A 10 9.61 -4.97 -4.62
C PHE A 10 8.41 -4.14 -4.13
N ILE A 11 8.63 -3.12 -3.28
CA ILE A 11 7.54 -2.24 -2.81
C ILE A 11 6.85 -1.55 -3.98
N ASP A 12 7.62 -1.03 -4.94
CA ASP A 12 7.05 -0.36 -6.13
C ASP A 12 6.17 -1.34 -6.93
N SER A 13 6.64 -2.56 -7.15
CA SER A 13 5.87 -3.61 -7.83
C SER A 13 4.61 -4.01 -7.05
N LEU A 14 4.71 -4.06 -5.72
CA LEU A 14 3.59 -4.38 -4.84
C LEU A 14 2.51 -3.28 -4.87
N ILE A 15 2.92 -2.02 -4.95
CA ILE A 15 2.01 -0.89 -5.15
C ILE A 15 1.31 -1.00 -6.51
N ASP A 16 2.05 -1.29 -7.58
CA ASP A 16 1.46 -1.44 -8.92
C ASP A 16 0.45 -2.60 -8.98
N TYR A 17 0.77 -3.72 -8.34
CA TYR A 17 -0.15 -4.85 -8.18
C TYR A 17 -1.44 -4.45 -7.44
N TYR A 18 -1.34 -3.78 -6.28
CA TYR A 18 -2.56 -3.39 -5.55
C TYR A 18 -3.37 -2.31 -6.26
N ILE A 19 -2.75 -1.50 -7.12
CA ILE A 19 -3.46 -0.59 -8.01
C ILE A 19 -4.24 -1.38 -9.08
N SER A 20 -3.64 -2.40 -9.70
CA SER A 20 -4.35 -3.21 -10.71
C SER A 20 -5.52 -3.99 -10.12
N GLU A 21 -5.42 -4.38 -8.86
CA GLU A 21 -6.46 -5.10 -8.12
C GLU A 21 -7.39 -4.18 -7.30
N ALA A 22 -7.36 -2.86 -7.53
CA ALA A 22 -8.08 -1.88 -6.71
C ALA A 22 -9.59 -2.12 -6.63
N SER A 23 -10.21 -2.70 -7.67
CA SER A 23 -11.64 -3.06 -7.67
C SER A 23 -11.99 -4.06 -6.56
N SER A 24 -11.15 -5.07 -6.33
CA SER A 24 -11.36 -6.07 -5.28
C SER A 24 -11.30 -5.44 -3.89
N TYR A 25 -10.29 -4.60 -3.63
CA TYR A 25 -10.17 -3.88 -2.36
C TYR A 25 -11.29 -2.86 -2.13
N LYS A 26 -11.84 -2.30 -3.22
CA LYS A 26 -12.98 -1.40 -3.16
C LYS A 26 -14.26 -2.13 -2.77
N GLN A 27 -14.50 -3.34 -3.28
CA GLN A 27 -15.60 -4.19 -2.85
C GLN A 27 -15.53 -4.50 -1.35
N PHE A 28 -14.34 -4.90 -0.85
CA PHE A 28 -14.15 -5.09 0.59
C PHE A 28 -14.40 -3.80 1.38
N ALA A 29 -13.92 -2.65 0.89
CA ALA A 29 -14.18 -1.38 1.55
C ALA A 29 -15.67 -1.02 1.58
N GLU A 30 -16.43 -1.29 0.52
CA GLU A 30 -17.87 -1.05 0.45
C GLU A 30 -18.66 -1.91 1.44
N GLU A 31 -18.25 -3.17 1.63
CA GLU A 31 -18.93 -4.12 2.53
C GLU A 31 -18.73 -3.76 4.02
N TYR A 32 -17.55 -3.27 4.39
CA TYR A 32 -17.17 -3.06 5.79
C TYR A 32 -17.03 -1.59 6.20
N ALA A 33 -17.15 -0.63 5.28
CA ALA A 33 -17.19 0.78 5.63
C ALA A 33 -18.47 1.09 6.43
N PRO A 34 -18.38 1.95 7.46
CA PRO A 34 -19.58 2.44 8.14
C PRO A 34 -20.49 3.16 7.15
N GLU A 35 -21.79 3.14 7.41
CA GLU A 35 -22.78 3.83 6.58
C GLU A 35 -22.42 5.32 6.42
N GLY A 36 -22.36 5.80 5.18
CA GLY A 36 -21.91 7.16 4.85
C GLY A 36 -20.39 7.39 4.89
N GLY A 37 -19.59 6.33 5.07
CA GLY A 37 -18.13 6.37 5.06
C GLY A 37 -17.54 6.60 3.66
N ASP A 38 -16.34 7.19 3.62
CA ASP A 38 -15.58 7.37 2.37
C ASP A 38 -14.91 6.05 1.98
N VAL A 39 -15.57 5.32 1.08
CA VAL A 39 -15.09 4.05 0.50
C VAL A 39 -13.70 4.21 -0.11
N ALA A 40 -13.44 5.30 -0.85
CA ALA A 40 -12.14 5.48 -1.50
C ALA A 40 -11.02 5.69 -0.48
N ALA A 41 -11.29 6.42 0.61
CA ALA A 41 -10.35 6.56 1.72
C ALA A 41 -10.12 5.22 2.44
N ALA A 42 -11.18 4.42 2.65
CA ALA A 42 -11.07 3.09 3.24
C ALA A 42 -10.23 2.15 2.35
N THR A 43 -10.50 2.09 1.04
CA THR A 43 -9.70 1.31 0.07
C THR A 43 -8.24 1.75 0.07
N PHE A 44 -7.97 3.06 0.12
CA PHE A 44 -6.61 3.59 0.20
C PHE A 44 -5.89 3.12 1.47
N GLY A 45 -6.59 3.11 2.61
CA GLY A 45 -6.10 2.58 3.87
C GLY A 45 -5.76 1.08 3.79
N ILE A 46 -6.65 0.28 3.20
CA ILE A 46 -6.44 -1.16 2.98
C ILE A 46 -5.18 -1.40 2.14
N ILE A 47 -5.07 -0.75 0.97
CA ILE A 47 -3.92 -0.91 0.08
C ILE A 47 -2.61 -0.54 0.79
N ILE A 48 -2.56 0.61 1.48
CA ILE A 48 -1.34 1.00 2.24
C ILE A 48 -1.03 -0.03 3.32
N GLY A 49 -2.03 -0.53 4.03
CA GLY A 49 -1.87 -1.56 5.05
C GLY A 49 -1.25 -2.84 4.47
N CYS A 50 -1.75 -3.30 3.32
CA CYS A 50 -1.21 -4.46 2.62
C CYS A 50 0.23 -4.24 2.15
N VAL A 51 0.54 -3.08 1.55
CA VAL A 51 1.91 -2.73 1.15
C VAL A 51 2.86 -2.69 2.35
N TYR A 52 2.41 -2.12 3.47
CA TYR A 52 3.21 -2.06 4.70
C TYR A 52 3.46 -3.46 5.28
N SER A 53 2.45 -4.33 5.27
CA SER A 53 2.60 -5.73 5.68
C SER A 53 3.63 -6.46 4.81
N GLY A 54 3.56 -6.30 3.49
CA GLY A 54 4.55 -6.86 2.56
C GLY A 54 5.97 -6.33 2.80
N PHE A 55 6.11 -5.03 3.07
CA PHE A 55 7.39 -4.45 3.49
C PHE A 55 7.92 -5.10 4.77
N LEU A 56 7.10 -5.25 5.81
CA LEU A 56 7.51 -5.92 7.06
C LEU A 56 7.90 -7.38 6.82
N GLN A 57 7.18 -8.08 5.93
CA GLN A 57 7.44 -9.48 5.61
C GLN A 57 8.83 -9.68 4.97
N VAL A 58 9.28 -8.75 4.13
CA VAL A 58 10.64 -8.80 3.55
C VAL A 58 11.72 -8.81 4.63
N TYR A 59 11.57 -7.96 5.66
CA TYR A 59 12.51 -7.93 6.79
C TYR A 59 12.37 -9.18 7.65
N ALA A 60 11.14 -9.62 7.92
CA ALA A 60 10.87 -10.82 8.72
C ALA A 60 11.49 -12.08 8.09
N ASN A 61 11.42 -12.22 6.77
CA ASN A 61 12.04 -13.33 6.03
C ASN A 61 13.57 -13.36 6.18
N GLN A 62 14.19 -12.22 6.44
CA GLN A 62 15.63 -12.08 6.72
C GLN A 62 15.94 -12.17 8.21
N LYS A 63 14.96 -12.49 9.06
CA LYS A 63 15.04 -12.46 10.53
C LYS A 63 15.44 -11.09 11.08
N GLN A 64 15.05 -10.03 10.38
CA GLN A 64 15.33 -8.64 10.72
C GLN A 64 14.04 -7.86 11.01
N LYS A 65 14.21 -6.63 11.52
CA LYS A 65 13.15 -5.65 11.66
C LYS A 65 13.62 -4.33 11.04
N PRO A 66 12.73 -3.59 10.34
CA PRO A 66 13.09 -2.28 9.82
C PRO A 66 13.39 -1.32 10.97
N ASN A 67 14.40 -0.49 10.78
CA ASN A 67 14.70 0.58 11.74
C ASN A 67 13.87 1.84 11.43
N LEU A 68 14.01 2.88 12.25
CA LEU A 68 13.27 4.13 12.07
C LEU A 68 13.52 4.79 10.70
N SER A 69 14.75 4.72 10.19
CA SER A 69 15.10 5.30 8.90
C SER A 69 14.46 4.54 7.75
N ASP A 70 14.39 3.21 7.83
CA ASP A 70 13.67 2.38 6.86
C ASP A 70 12.18 2.75 6.82
N ILE A 71 11.53 2.88 7.99
CA ILE A 71 10.12 3.27 8.08
C ILE A 71 9.91 4.67 7.50
N GLN A 72 10.81 5.62 7.78
CA GLN A 72 10.73 6.97 7.21
C GLN A 72 10.85 6.94 5.69
N GLU A 73 11.77 6.15 5.13
CA GLU A 73 11.94 6.03 3.68
C GLU A 73 10.74 5.33 3.02
N PHE A 74 10.18 4.30 3.65
CA PHE A 74 8.92 3.67 3.21
C PHE A 74 7.79 4.69 3.12
N ARG A 75 7.61 5.53 4.17
CA ARG A 75 6.60 6.60 4.14
C ARG A 75 6.81 7.58 2.99
N GLN A 76 8.05 7.87 2.61
CA GLN A 76 8.34 8.72 1.44
C GLN A 76 8.02 8.03 0.12
N ILE A 77 8.18 6.70 0.01
CA ILE A 77 7.74 5.93 -1.17
C ILE A 77 6.21 6.05 -1.29
N ILE A 78 5.47 5.73 -0.23
CA ILE A 78 4.00 5.83 -0.21
C ILE A 78 3.54 7.25 -0.54
N LYS A 79 4.14 8.28 0.06
CA LYS A 79 3.80 9.70 -0.22
C LYS A 79 3.96 10.05 -1.70
N ARG A 80 5.02 9.58 -2.36
CA ARG A 80 5.25 9.81 -3.79
C ARG A 80 4.26 9.08 -4.68
N ARG A 81 3.88 7.85 -4.31
CA ARG A 81 2.95 7.00 -5.07
C ARG A 81 1.47 7.28 -4.76
N ALA A 82 1.17 8.04 -3.70
CA ALA A 82 -0.19 8.25 -3.19
C ALA A 82 -1.18 8.75 -4.25
N ALA A 83 -0.77 9.66 -5.14
CA ALA A 83 -1.64 10.18 -6.19
C ALA A 83 -2.01 9.10 -7.22
N GLN A 84 -1.07 8.21 -7.56
CA GLN A 84 -1.31 7.09 -8.47
C GLN A 84 -2.24 6.06 -7.83
N ILE A 85 -2.03 5.74 -6.55
CA ILE A 85 -2.90 4.82 -5.81
C ILE A 85 -4.34 5.36 -5.78
N LYS A 86 -4.52 6.63 -5.39
CA LYS A 86 -5.84 7.25 -5.36
C LYS A 86 -6.51 7.27 -6.73
N LYS A 87 -5.76 7.58 -7.78
CA LYS A 87 -6.27 7.54 -9.15
C LYS A 87 -6.73 6.13 -9.53
N GLY A 88 -5.91 5.11 -9.25
CA GLY A 88 -6.28 3.71 -9.50
C GLY A 88 -7.59 3.30 -8.81
N ILE A 89 -7.80 3.72 -7.56
CA ILE A 89 -9.05 3.47 -6.81
C ILE A 89 -10.26 4.18 -7.43
N LEU A 90 -10.07 5.42 -7.90
CA LEU A 90 -11.16 6.17 -8.55
C LEU A 90 -11.53 5.58 -9.92
N ASP A 91 -10.53 5.14 -10.67
CA ASP A 91 -10.71 4.53 -11.98
C ASP A 91 -11.22 3.06 -11.88
N ALA A 92 -11.10 2.43 -10.72
CA ALA A 92 -11.56 1.07 -10.45
C ALA A 92 -13.09 0.97 -10.47
N LYS A 93 -13.59 0.16 -11.41
CA LYS A 93 -15.00 -0.21 -11.54
C LYS A 93 -15.30 -1.37 -10.60
N VAL A 94 -16.36 -1.25 -9.82
CA VAL A 94 -16.87 -2.29 -8.92
C VAL A 94 -18.00 -3.03 -9.60
#